data_AF-A0A955XTV0-F1
#
_entry.id   AF-A0A955XTV0-F1
#
_cell.length_a   1.000
_cell.length_b   1.000
_cell.length_c   1.000
_cell.angle_alpha   90.00
_cell.angle_beta   90.00
_cell.angle_gamma   90.00
#
_symmetry.space_group_name_H-M   'P 1'
#
loop_
_entity.id
_entity.type
_entity.pdbx_description
1 polymer ?
#
loop_
_entity_poly.entity_id
_entity_poly.type
_entity_poly.pdbx_seq_one_letter_code
_entity_poly.pdbx_strand_id
1 'polypeptide(L)'
;SRQTLILFPKDENETLTREFFENDPRPVTLIVPDGNWGQASRMSRRLPGTEHARHVKLPEGPKTRYRLRHEPRTEGLATMEAIARAFGIIESRDAERHIQHIFEAMVAASLQAKP
;
A
#
# COMPACT_ATOMS: atom_id res chain seq x y z
N SER A 1 5.49 1.20 22.59
CA SER A 1 6.11 1.75 21.37
C SER A 1 5.44 1.12 20.15
N ARG A 2 5.42 1.81 19.00
CA ARG A 2 4.87 1.29 17.73
C ARG A 2 6.00 0.79 16.84
N GLN A 3 5.72 -0.14 15.93
CA GLN A 3 6.61 -0.47 14.84
C GLN A 3 6.28 0.37 13.61
N THR A 4 7.28 0.83 12.86
CA THR A 4 7.08 1.66 11.67
C THR A 4 7.42 0.85 10.42
N LEU A 5 6.48 0.78 9.48
CA LEU A 5 6.63 0.08 8.21
C LEU A 5 6.56 1.08 7.06
N ILE A 6 7.47 0.98 6.09
CA ILE A 6 7.40 1.73 4.83
C ILE A 6 6.98 0.76 3.73
N LEU A 7 5.80 0.99 3.15
CA LEU A 7 5.30 0.18 2.06
C LEU A 7 5.82 0.72 0.72
N PHE A 8 6.65 -0.08 0.05
CA PHE A 8 7.11 0.23 -1.30
C PHE A 8 7.41 -1.07 -2.08
N PRO A 9 6.95 -1.23 -3.33
CA PRO A 9 7.18 -2.44 -4.13
C PRO A 9 8.61 -2.46 -4.70
N LYS A 10 9.56 -2.94 -3.89
CA LYS A 10 10.94 -3.22 -4.30
C LYS A 10 11.28 -4.66 -3.95
N ASP A 11 11.93 -5.38 -4.86
CA ASP A 11 12.12 -6.83 -4.74
C ASP A 11 12.85 -7.27 -3.47
N GLU A 12 13.83 -6.47 -3.02
CA GLU A 12 14.61 -6.70 -1.80
C GLU A 12 13.84 -6.43 -0.49
N ASN A 13 12.67 -5.77 -0.56
CA ASN A 13 11.87 -5.50 0.63
C ASN A 13 11.22 -6.78 1.13
N GLU A 14 11.04 -6.86 2.44
CA GLU A 14 10.40 -7.99 3.09
C GLU A 14 8.91 -8.07 2.71
N THR A 15 8.40 -9.27 2.47
CA THR A 15 6.98 -9.43 2.17
C THR A 15 6.15 -9.24 3.44
N LEU A 16 5.17 -8.34 3.39
CA LEU A 16 4.21 -8.13 4.46
C LEU A 16 3.27 -9.33 4.52
N THR A 17 3.35 -10.13 5.58
CA THR A 17 2.46 -11.26 5.83
C THR A 17 1.87 -11.18 7.24
N ARG A 18 0.99 -12.13 7.62
CA ARG A 18 0.46 -12.14 9.00
C ARG A 18 1.52 -12.65 9.99
N GLU A 19 2.34 -13.59 9.56
CA GLU A 19 3.45 -14.19 10.30
C GLU A 19 4.51 -13.14 10.68
N PHE A 20 4.63 -12.08 9.86
CA PHE A 20 5.46 -10.91 10.15
C PHE A 20 5.19 -10.31 11.54
N PHE A 21 3.96 -10.40 12.04
CA PHE A 21 3.52 -9.82 13.32
C PHE A 21 3.60 -10.79 14.50
N GLU A 22 3.88 -12.07 14.28
CA GLU A 22 3.97 -13.07 15.36
C GLU A 22 5.13 -12.76 16.33
N ASN A 23 6.24 -12.25 15.78
CA ASN A 23 7.44 -11.92 16.55
C ASN A 23 7.44 -10.48 17.11
N ASP A 24 6.54 -9.61 16.63
CA ASP A 24 6.41 -8.23 17.08
C ASP A 24 4.93 -7.78 17.04
N PRO A 25 4.18 -7.97 18.13
CA PRO A 25 2.75 -7.65 18.18
C PRO A 25 2.48 -6.15 18.43
N ARG A 26 3.51 -5.29 18.38
CA ARG A 26 3.33 -3.85 18.62
C ARG A 26 2.43 -3.22 17.53
N PRO A 27 1.60 -2.22 17.86
CA PRO A 27 0.79 -1.53 16.87
C PRO A 27 1.64 -0.95 15.74
N VAL A 28 1.11 -0.99 14.52
CA VAL A 28 1.80 -0.58 13.29
C VAL A 28 1.55 0.89 12.99
N THR A 29 2.60 1.60 12.58
CA THR A 29 2.52 2.85 11.82
C THR A 29 2.92 2.54 10.39
N LEU A 30 1.96 2.58 9.46
CA LEU A 30 2.20 2.33 8.04
C LEU A 30 2.46 3.65 7.31
N ILE A 31 3.63 3.77 6.70
CA ILE A 31 4.01 4.88 5.84
C ILE A 31 3.87 4.42 4.40
N VAL A 32 3.09 5.16 3.60
CA VAL A 32 2.87 4.87 2.18
C VAL A 32 3.26 6.11 1.37
N PRO A 33 4.46 6.12 0.75
CA PRO A 33 4.87 7.23 -0.10
C PRO A 33 3.94 7.35 -1.32
N ASP A 34 3.28 8.50 -1.46
CA ASP A 34 2.40 8.80 -2.58
C ASP A 34 3.10 9.68 -3.63
N GLY A 35 2.89 9.35 -4.90
CA GLY A 35 3.48 10.07 -6.02
C GLY A 35 3.73 9.15 -7.22
N ASN A 36 4.39 9.67 -8.25
CA ASN A 36 4.89 8.80 -9.31
C ASN A 36 5.99 7.87 -8.77
N TRP A 37 6.28 6.79 -9.50
CA TRP A 37 7.27 5.78 -9.09
C TRP A 37 8.62 6.34 -8.66
N GLY A 38 9.15 7.31 -9.40
CA GLY A 38 10.44 7.94 -9.09
C GLY A 38 10.39 8.75 -7.79
N GLN A 39 9.29 9.47 -7.57
CA GLN A 39 9.04 10.22 -6.34
C GLN A 39 8.88 9.27 -5.15
N ALA A 40 7.99 8.28 -5.24
CA ALA A 40 7.72 7.33 -4.18
C ALA A 40 8.97 6.51 -3.82
N SER A 41 9.77 6.10 -4.80
CA SER A 41 11.05 5.39 -4.60
C SER A 41 12.09 6.27 -3.89
N ARG A 42 12.14 7.56 -4.23
CA ARG A 42 13.06 8.49 -3.57
C ARG A 42 12.63 8.77 -2.13
N MET A 43 11.32 8.96 -1.92
CA MET A 43 10.75 9.16 -0.59
C MET A 43 10.98 7.95 0.30
N SER A 44 10.67 6.74 -0.17
CA SER A 44 10.87 5.52 0.64
C SER A 44 12.29 5.39 1.18
N ARG A 45 13.31 5.84 0.43
CA ARG A 45 14.73 5.79 0.84
C ARG A 45 15.19 6.95 1.73
N ARG A 46 14.46 8.06 1.80
CA ARG A 46 14.97 9.35 2.32
C ARG A 46 14.04 10.03 3.32
N LEU A 47 13.02 9.34 3.82
CA LEU A 47 12.14 9.90 4.84
C LEU A 47 12.94 10.10 6.14
N PRO A 48 13.10 11.35 6.63
CA PRO A 48 13.81 11.59 7.88
C PRO A 48 13.07 10.95 9.05
N GLY A 49 13.79 10.38 10.02
CA GLY A 49 13.17 9.77 11.20
C GLY A 49 12.61 8.36 10.96
N THR A 50 12.90 7.76 9.80
CA THR A 50 12.51 6.38 9.48
C THR A 50 13.68 5.41 9.43
N GLU A 51 14.81 5.74 10.07
CA GLU A 51 16.02 4.91 10.08
C GLU A 51 15.78 3.54 10.72
N HIS A 52 14.77 3.45 11.59
CA HIS A 52 14.36 2.22 12.27
C HIS A 52 13.17 1.52 11.58
N ALA A 53 12.67 2.08 10.48
CA ALA A 53 11.50 1.54 9.80
C ALA A 53 11.87 0.30 8.97
N ARG A 54 11.00 -0.70 8.99
CA ARG A 54 11.14 -1.87 8.11
C ARG A 54 10.52 -1.55 6.76
N HIS A 55 11.26 -1.83 5.70
CA HIS A 55 10.77 -1.69 4.34
C HIS A 55 10.05 -2.97 3.92
N VAL A 56 8.78 -2.83 3.56
CA VAL A 56 7.93 -3.96 3.20
C VAL A 56 7.34 -3.80 1.81
N LYS A 57 7.02 -4.93 1.17
CA LYS A 57 6.23 -5.02 -0.06
C LYS A 57 4.98 -5.86 0.21
N LEU A 58 3.94 -5.65 -0.60
CA LEU A 58 2.78 -6.55 -0.56
C LEU A 58 3.13 -7.89 -1.20
N PRO A 59 2.47 -8.99 -0.76
CA PRO A 59 2.52 -10.24 -1.50
C PRO A 59 1.94 -10.04 -2.90
N GLU A 60 2.35 -10.91 -3.83
CA GLU A 60 1.75 -10.96 -5.14
C GLU A 60 0.23 -11.16 -5.03
N GLY A 61 -0.51 -10.50 -5.90
CA GLY A 61 -1.96 -10.50 -5.85
C GLY A 61 -2.57 -10.05 -7.16
N PRO A 62 -3.91 -9.87 -7.20
CA PRO A 62 -4.58 -9.47 -8.42
C PRO A 62 -4.02 -8.14 -8.94
N LYS A 63 -4.06 -7.95 -10.26
CA LYS A 63 -3.72 -6.66 -10.87
C LYS A 63 -4.68 -5.57 -10.40
N THR A 64 -4.26 -4.31 -10.52
CA THR A 64 -5.14 -3.17 -10.24
C THR A 64 -6.43 -3.27 -11.07
N ARG A 65 -7.57 -2.97 -10.43
CA ARG A 65 -8.85 -2.80 -11.14
C ARG A 65 -9.09 -1.34 -11.55
N TYR A 66 -8.17 -0.45 -11.18
CA TYR A 66 -8.24 0.98 -11.44
C TYR A 66 -8.09 1.28 -12.95
N ARG A 67 -9.15 1.80 -13.57
CA ARG A 67 -9.22 2.02 -15.03
C ARG A 67 -8.82 3.43 -15.48
N LEU A 68 -8.58 4.35 -14.54
CA LEU A 68 -8.39 5.78 -14.83
C LEU A 68 -6.98 6.11 -15.34
N ARG A 69 -5.98 5.26 -15.08
CA ARG A 69 -4.59 5.43 -15.50
C ARG A 69 -4.08 4.14 -16.11
N HIS A 70 -3.48 4.21 -17.30
CA HIS A 70 -2.70 3.11 -17.86
C HIS A 70 -1.38 3.03 -17.10
N GLU A 71 -1.25 2.05 -16.21
CA GLU A 71 -0.01 1.83 -15.46
C GLU A 71 0.93 0.92 -16.28
N PRO A 72 2.14 1.40 -16.67
CA PRO A 72 3.05 0.59 -17.49
C PRO A 72 3.63 -0.63 -16.78
N ARG A 73 3.54 -0.70 -15.43
CA ARG A 73 4.00 -1.86 -14.66
C ARG A 73 2.83 -2.73 -14.25
N THR A 74 2.92 -4.02 -14.54
CA THR A 74 1.90 -5.04 -14.24
C THR A 74 1.50 -5.14 -12.77
N GLU A 75 2.37 -4.66 -11.86
CA GLU A 75 2.20 -4.70 -10.41
C GLU A 75 1.80 -3.34 -9.79
N GLY A 76 1.64 -2.31 -10.61
CA GLY A 76 1.34 -0.98 -10.10
C GLY A 76 -0.09 -0.89 -9.59
N LEU A 77 -0.23 -0.83 -8.27
CA LEU A 77 -1.48 -0.54 -7.59
C LEU A 77 -1.63 0.97 -7.42
N ALA A 78 -2.87 1.45 -7.41
CA ALA A 78 -3.14 2.77 -6.85
C ALA A 78 -2.74 2.77 -5.37
N THR A 79 -2.25 3.91 -4.86
CA THR A 79 -1.86 4.07 -3.45
C THR A 79 -2.95 3.58 -2.49
N MET A 80 -4.22 3.85 -2.81
CA MET A 80 -5.36 3.38 -2.02
C MET A 80 -5.56 1.86 -2.07
N GLU A 81 -5.35 1.22 -3.22
CA GLU A 81 -5.40 -0.26 -3.31
C GLU A 81 -4.28 -0.90 -2.50
N ALA A 82 -3.07 -0.31 -2.52
CA ALA A 82 -1.95 -0.77 -1.73
C ALA A 82 -2.23 -0.66 -0.22
N ILE A 83 -2.81 0.48 0.22
CA ILE A 83 -3.28 0.67 1.60
C ILE A 83 -4.32 -0.37 1.97
N ALA A 84 -5.35 -0.58 1.13
CA ALA A 84 -6.41 -1.53 1.43
C ALA A 84 -5.88 -2.95 1.62
N ARG A 85 -4.98 -3.41 0.73
CA ARG A 85 -4.35 -4.73 0.86
C ARG A 85 -3.47 -4.85 2.10
N ALA A 86 -2.72 -3.80 2.45
CA ALA A 86 -1.93 -3.79 3.68
C ALA A 86 -2.82 -3.93 4.92
N PHE A 87 -3.94 -3.21 4.97
CA PHE A 87 -4.94 -3.34 6.04
C PHE A 87 -5.60 -4.72 6.08
N GLY A 88 -5.76 -5.38 4.93
CA GLY A 88 -6.19 -6.78 4.82
C GLY A 88 -5.32 -7.76 5.60
N ILE A 89 -4.02 -7.48 5.64
CA ILE A 89 -3.00 -8.29 6.29
C ILE A 89 -2.83 -7.87 7.76
N ILE A 90 -2.68 -6.57 8.01
CA ILE A 90 -2.41 -6.01 9.34
C ILE A 90 -3.62 -6.17 10.27
N GLU A 91 -4.82 -5.86 9.78
CA GLU A 91 -6.04 -5.84 10.59
C GLU A 91 -6.94 -7.02 10.22
N SER A 92 -7.64 -6.92 9.10
CA SER A 92 -8.62 -7.92 8.68
C SER A 92 -8.99 -7.77 7.20
N ARG A 93 -9.45 -8.87 6.59
CA ARG A 93 -10.05 -8.84 5.26
C ARG A 93 -11.27 -7.91 5.18
N ASP A 94 -11.92 -7.63 6.30
CA ASP A 94 -13.11 -6.76 6.35
C ASP A 94 -12.70 -5.30 6.19
N ALA A 95 -11.61 -4.89 6.86
CA ALA A 95 -11.00 -3.58 6.68
C ALA A 95 -10.57 -3.34 5.23
N GLU A 96 -9.94 -4.34 4.60
CA GLU A 96 -9.60 -4.30 3.18
C GLU A 96 -10.84 -4.06 2.30
N ARG A 97 -11.91 -4.84 2.50
CA ARG A 97 -13.14 -4.73 1.70
C ARG A 97 -13.81 -3.37 1.86
N HIS A 98 -13.86 -2.82 3.07
CA HIS A 98 -14.44 -1.49 3.30
C HIS A 98 -13.67 -0.37 2.60
N ILE A 99 -12.33 -0.38 2.69
CA ILE A 99 -11.49 0.62 2.01
C ILE A 99 -11.61 0.48 0.49
N GLN A 100 -11.60 -0.75 -0.03
CA GLN A 100 -11.79 -1.01 -1.47
C GLN A 100 -13.14 -0.51 -1.96
N HIS A 101 -14.22 -0.76 -1.21
CA HIS A 101 -15.56 -0.32 -1.58
C HIS A 101 -15.66 1.22 -1.70
N ILE A 102 -15.10 1.95 -0.72
CA ILE A 102 -15.06 3.42 -0.76
C ILE A 102 -14.26 3.90 -1.96
N PHE A 103 -13.09 3.29 -2.21
CA PHE A 103 -12.25 3.65 -3.34
C PHE A 103 -12.96 3.41 -4.68
N GLU A 104 -13.60 2.25 -4.86
CA GLU A 104 -14.36 1.91 -6.06
C GLU A 104 -15.50 2.93 -6.31
N ALA A 105 -16.21 3.35 -5.26
CA ALA A 105 -17.25 4.38 -5.35
C ALA A 105 -16.69 5.75 -5.78
N MET A 106 -15.57 6.20 -5.20
CA MET A 106 -14.90 7.45 -5.57
C MET A 106 -14.44 7.44 -7.04
N VAL A 107 -13.92 6.30 -7.50
CA VAL A 107 -13.49 6.11 -8.89
C VAL A 107 -14.68 6.15 -9.86
N ALA A 108 -15.76 5.46 -9.51
CA ALA A 108 -16.98 5.45 -10.32
C ALA A 108 -17.56 6.87 -10.48
N ALA A 109 -17.66 7.63 -9.38
CA ALA A 109 -18.10 9.03 -9.40
C ALA A 109 -17.18 9.90 -10.28
N SER A 110 -15.85 9.71 -10.16
CA SER A 110 -14.87 10.45 -10.96
C SER A 110 -14.95 10.15 -12.45
N LEU A 111 -15.35 8.93 -12.83
CA LEU A 111 -15.57 8.56 -14.24
C LEU A 111 -16.86 9.17 -14.80
N GLN A 112 -17.93 9.27 -14.00
CA GLN A 112 -19.20 9.87 -14.40
C GLN A 112 -19.12 11.40 -14.51
N ALA A 113 -18.22 12.04 -13.76
CA ALA A 113 -18.01 13.49 -13.78
C ALA A 113 -17.14 13.98 -14.96
N LYS A 114 -16.61 13.07 -15.80
CA LYS A 114 -15.88 13.46 -17.01
C LYS A 114 -16.89 13.90 -18.08
N PRO A 115 -16.82 15.14 -18.59
CA PRO A 115 -17.68 15.61 -19.68
C PRO A 115 -17.36 14.89 -21.00
#